data_AF-A0A3D5KGS6-F1
#
_entry.id   AF-A0A3D5KGS6-F1
#
_cell.length_a   1.000
_cell.length_b   1.000
_cell.length_c   1.000
_cell.angle_alpha   90.00
_cell.angle_beta   90.00
_cell.angle_gamma   90.00
#
_symmetry.space_group_name_H-M   'P 1'
#
loop_
_entity.id
_entity.type
_entity.pdbx_description
1 polymer ?
#
loop_
_entity_poly.entity_id
_entity_poly.type
_entity_poly.pdbx_seq_one_letter_code
_entity_poly.pdbx_strand_id
1 'polypeptide(L)'
;MSDTINMYCMECKDWIDDWGEHRCPSGFWVVTDKEMVGIASKLYAMGVTPLSTIWTATEMSARDDYEYLLSVKIDIGRRINEAILGELPNGWKYFFETVTPDRSELHMLAYTERWYNFGFESVDERIEEIIKEFERYLETRDCEAVKALLLLTTG
;
A
#
# COMPACT_ATOMS: atom_id res chain seq x y z
N MET A 1 -4.36 -0.78 22.24
CA MET A 1 -4.01 -0.97 20.82
C MET A 1 -3.76 -2.46 20.66
N SER A 2 -4.58 -3.18 19.90
CA SER A 2 -4.48 -4.64 19.83
C SER A 2 -3.19 -5.04 19.11
N ASP A 3 -2.32 -5.74 19.83
CA ASP A 3 -1.10 -6.37 19.34
C ASP A 3 -1.46 -7.52 18.38
N THR A 4 -1.83 -7.21 17.14
CA THR A 4 -2.03 -8.26 16.13
C THR A 4 -1.71 -7.69 14.76
N ILE A 5 -0.75 -8.32 14.07
CA ILE A 5 -0.48 -8.06 12.67
C ILE A 5 -1.73 -8.52 11.91
N ASN A 6 -2.48 -7.57 11.36
CA ASN A 6 -3.69 -7.87 10.61
C ASN A 6 -3.29 -8.46 9.24
N MET A 7 -3.41 -9.78 9.09
CA MET A 7 -3.20 -10.47 7.82
C MET A 7 -4.52 -10.70 7.10
N TYR A 8 -4.55 -10.39 5.82
CA TYR A 8 -5.69 -10.57 4.94
C TYR A 8 -5.34 -11.53 3.81
N CYS A 9 -6.24 -12.47 3.50
CA CYS A 9 -6.05 -13.41 2.40
C CYS A 9 -6.72 -12.84 1.13
N MET A 10 -5.91 -12.58 0.09
CA MET A 10 -6.38 -12.05 -1.19
C MET A 10 -7.28 -13.03 -1.96
N GLU A 11 -7.13 -14.33 -1.72
CA GLU A 11 -7.91 -15.37 -2.38
C GLU A 11 -9.27 -15.58 -1.70
N CYS A 12 -9.28 -15.73 -0.37
CA CYS A 12 -10.51 -15.85 0.41
C CYS A 12 -11.28 -14.52 0.53
N LYS A 13 -10.58 -13.40 0.37
CA LYS A 13 -11.08 -12.05 0.62
C LYS A 13 -11.55 -11.85 2.06
N ASP A 14 -10.80 -12.42 3.01
CA ASP A 14 -11.13 -12.37 4.43
C ASP A 14 -9.86 -12.25 5.30
N TRP A 15 -10.05 -11.80 6.54
CA TRP A 15 -9.00 -11.73 7.54
C TRP A 15 -8.58 -13.13 8.01
N ILE A 16 -7.29 -13.27 8.34
CA ILE A 16 -6.71 -14.52 8.80
C ILE A 16 -6.58 -14.48 10.32
N ASP A 17 -7.56 -15.08 11.00
CA ASP A 17 -7.58 -15.16 12.46
C ASP A 17 -6.62 -16.22 13.02
N ASP A 18 -6.45 -17.34 12.29
CA ASP A 18 -5.52 -18.42 12.66
C ASP A 18 -4.67 -18.84 11.45
N TRP A 19 -3.37 -18.56 11.54
CA TRP A 19 -2.40 -18.80 10.46
C TRP A 19 -2.10 -20.30 10.28
N GLY A 20 -2.29 -21.11 11.33
CA GLY A 20 -2.05 -22.55 11.28
C GLY A 20 -3.16 -23.34 10.59
N GLU A 21 -4.39 -22.80 10.60
CA GLU A 21 -5.56 -23.45 10.01
C GLU A 21 -5.92 -22.91 8.62
N HIS A 22 -5.41 -21.72 8.26
CA HIS A 22 -5.72 -21.10 6.99
C HIS A 22 -5.14 -21.89 5.80
N ARG A 23 -6.01 -22.29 4.87
CA ARG A 23 -5.66 -23.24 3.80
C ARG A 23 -4.92 -22.62 2.62
N CYS A 24 -5.13 -21.33 2.35
CA CYS A 24 -4.46 -20.67 1.23
C CYS A 24 -2.96 -20.55 1.52
N PRO A 25 -2.09 -20.83 0.52
CA PRO A 25 -0.67 -20.55 0.64
C PRO A 25 -0.38 -19.10 1.07
N SER A 26 0.71 -18.91 1.83
CA SER A 26 1.11 -17.59 2.34
C SER A 26 1.41 -16.54 1.26
N GLY A 27 1.66 -16.97 0.02
CA GLY A 27 1.79 -16.07 -1.13
C GLY A 27 0.51 -15.30 -1.48
N PHE A 28 -0.63 -15.67 -0.89
CA PHE A 28 -1.90 -14.95 -0.99
C PHE A 28 -2.16 -14.02 0.19
N TRP A 29 -1.27 -13.96 1.17
CA TRP A 29 -1.48 -13.21 2.40
C TRP A 29 -0.80 -11.86 2.30
N VAL A 30 -1.49 -10.81 2.74
CA VAL A 30 -0.97 -9.44 2.80
C VAL A 30 -1.13 -8.92 4.23
N VAL A 31 -0.11 -8.24 4.75
CA VAL A 31 -0.25 -7.45 5.97
C VAL A 31 -0.91 -6.13 5.60
N THR A 32 -2.10 -5.85 6.09
CA THR A 32 -2.84 -4.66 5.67
C THR A 32 -3.67 -4.05 6.77
N ASP A 33 -3.75 -2.72 6.76
CA ASP A 33 -4.80 -2.01 7.49
C ASP A 33 -6.14 -2.21 6.78
N LYS A 34 -7.24 -2.07 7.53
CA LYS A 34 -8.58 -2.35 7.01
C LYS A 34 -8.96 -1.42 5.86
N GLU A 35 -8.60 -0.16 5.99
CA GLU A 35 -8.85 0.89 5.01
C GLU A 35 -8.07 0.63 3.71
N MET A 36 -6.94 -0.08 3.81
CA MET A 36 -6.02 -0.36 2.71
C MET A 36 -6.38 -1.61 1.88
N VAL A 37 -7.31 -2.46 2.35
CA VAL A 37 -7.71 -3.71 1.68
C VAL A 37 -8.13 -3.48 0.22
N GLY A 38 -8.79 -2.37 -0.06
CA GLY A 38 -9.25 -2.04 -1.41
C GLY A 38 -8.10 -1.77 -2.39
N ILE A 39 -7.03 -1.11 -1.94
CA ILE A 39 -5.80 -0.93 -2.71
C ILE A 39 -5.11 -2.28 -2.95
N ALA A 40 -4.92 -3.07 -1.89
CA ALA A 40 -4.31 -4.40 -1.99
C ALA A 40 -5.05 -5.28 -3.00
N SER A 41 -6.39 -5.28 -2.94
CA SER A 41 -7.27 -6.05 -3.82
C SER A 41 -7.15 -5.64 -5.29
N LYS A 42 -7.12 -4.33 -5.58
CA LYS A 42 -6.98 -3.83 -6.94
C LYS A 42 -5.60 -4.18 -7.52
N LEU A 43 -4.53 -4.00 -6.75
CA LEU A 43 -3.17 -4.38 -7.18
C LEU A 43 -3.07 -5.89 -7.46
N TYR A 44 -3.58 -6.72 -6.54
CA TYR A 44 -3.58 -8.17 -6.71
C TYR A 44 -4.37 -8.61 -7.94
N ALA A 45 -5.53 -7.99 -8.22
CA ALA A 45 -6.31 -8.26 -9.43
C ALA A 45 -5.57 -7.93 -10.73
N MET A 46 -4.63 -6.96 -10.70
CA MET A 46 -3.74 -6.62 -11.81
C MET A 46 -2.49 -7.51 -11.89
N GLY A 47 -2.37 -8.52 -11.01
CA GLY A 47 -1.21 -9.39 -10.92
C GLY A 47 0.00 -8.76 -10.22
N VAL A 48 -0.16 -7.59 -9.59
CA VAL A 48 0.85 -7.02 -8.69
C VAL A 48 0.63 -7.63 -7.32
N THR A 49 1.58 -8.42 -6.81
CA THR A 49 1.46 -9.06 -5.49
C THR A 49 1.85 -8.08 -4.39
N PRO A 50 0.91 -7.54 -3.59
CA PRO A 50 1.26 -6.77 -2.40
C PRO A 50 1.79 -7.69 -1.30
N LEU A 51 2.81 -7.25 -0.57
CA LEU A 51 3.34 -7.90 0.63
C LEU A 51 2.83 -7.21 1.89
N SER A 52 2.78 -5.87 1.86
CA SER A 52 2.20 -5.04 2.91
C SER A 52 1.47 -3.84 2.29
N THR A 53 0.40 -3.40 2.93
CA THR A 53 -0.33 -2.18 2.58
C THR A 53 -0.81 -1.49 3.85
N ILE A 54 -0.01 -0.55 4.34
CA ILE A 54 -0.22 0.08 5.64
C ILE A 54 -0.20 1.60 5.54
N TRP A 55 -0.83 2.25 6.51
CA TRP A 55 -0.72 3.70 6.70
C TRP A 55 -0.27 4.02 8.12
N THR A 56 0.36 5.19 8.27
CA THR A 56 0.81 5.68 9.59
C THR A 56 0.62 7.18 9.66
N ALA A 57 0.18 7.68 10.81
CA ALA A 57 0.23 9.09 11.16
C ALA A 57 1.20 9.27 12.33
N THR A 58 2.33 9.94 12.07
CA THR A 58 3.35 10.20 13.10
C THR A 58 3.30 11.66 13.51
N GLU A 59 3.04 11.94 14.78
CA GLU A 59 3.14 13.29 15.35
C GLU A 59 4.58 13.79 15.23
N MET A 60 4.77 14.94 14.58
CA MET A 60 6.11 15.44 14.24
C MET A 60 6.72 16.32 15.33
N SER A 61 5.95 16.77 16.32
CA SER A 61 6.41 17.74 17.30
C SER A 61 6.11 17.30 18.74
N ALA A 62 6.93 17.77 19.68
CA ALA A 62 6.75 17.55 21.12
C ALA A 62 6.03 18.74 21.83
N ARG A 63 5.57 19.75 21.07
CA ARG A 63 5.00 21.00 21.60
C ARG A 63 3.71 21.46 20.92
N ASP A 64 3.54 21.06 19.67
CA ASP A 64 2.48 21.48 18.76
C ASP A 64 1.78 20.20 18.26
N ASP A 65 0.78 19.74 19.02
CA ASP A 65 0.04 18.48 18.83
C ASP A 65 -0.85 18.46 17.56
N TYR A 66 -0.57 19.33 16.59
CA TYR A 66 -1.34 19.48 15.37
C TYR A 66 -0.56 19.13 14.10
N GLU A 67 0.75 18.88 14.14
CA GLU A 67 1.51 18.47 12.94
C GLU A 67 1.72 16.95 12.87
N TYR A 68 1.26 16.35 11.77
CA TYR A 68 1.38 14.93 11.49
C TYR A 68 2.16 14.68 10.18
N LEU A 69 3.05 13.69 10.21
CA LEU A 69 3.56 13.05 9.01
C LEU A 69 2.64 11.87 8.68
N LEU A 70 1.80 12.06 7.67
CA LEU A 70 0.98 11.01 7.09
C LEU A 70 1.84 10.22 6.10
N SER A 71 1.81 8.91 6.18
CA SER A 71 2.50 8.03 5.24
C SER A 71 1.61 6.86 4.87
N VAL A 72 1.55 6.54 3.58
CA VAL A 72 0.94 5.31 3.06
C VAL A 72 2.05 4.54 2.35
N LYS A 73 2.21 3.26 2.69
CA LYS A 73 3.28 2.41 2.16
C LYS A 73 2.70 1.09 1.66
N ILE A 74 3.14 0.71 0.47
CA ILE A 74 2.73 -0.51 -0.20
C ILE A 74 3.99 -1.23 -0.64
N ASP A 75 4.38 -2.28 0.09
CA ASP A 75 5.45 -3.17 -0.33
C ASP A 75 4.91 -4.17 -1.35
N ILE A 76 5.65 -4.39 -2.42
CA ILE A 76 5.25 -5.27 -3.54
C ILE A 76 6.31 -6.33 -3.79
N GLY A 77 5.87 -7.53 -4.18
CA GLY A 77 6.75 -8.70 -4.34
C GLY A 77 7.73 -8.61 -5.53
N ARG A 78 7.59 -7.61 -6.39
CA ARG A 78 8.45 -7.37 -7.55
C ARG A 78 8.46 -5.90 -7.95
N ARG A 79 9.53 -5.47 -8.61
CA ARG A 79 9.66 -4.12 -9.17
C ARG A 79 8.55 -3.85 -10.19
N ILE A 80 7.80 -2.76 -9.99
CA ILE A 80 6.87 -2.20 -10.98
C ILE A 80 7.16 -0.72 -11.17
N ASN A 81 7.12 -0.18 -12.38
CA ASN A 81 7.45 1.23 -12.64
C ASN A 81 6.34 1.93 -13.43
N GLU A 82 6.62 3.17 -13.85
CA GLU A 82 5.70 3.98 -14.66
C GLU A 82 5.30 3.27 -15.97
N ALA A 83 6.15 2.44 -16.56
CA ALA A 83 5.76 1.68 -17.75
C ALA A 83 4.70 0.61 -17.47
N ILE A 84 4.56 0.16 -16.23
CA ILE A 84 3.60 -0.87 -15.82
C ILE A 84 2.28 -0.26 -15.32
N LEU A 85 2.36 0.69 -14.38
CA LEU A 85 1.17 1.29 -13.77
C LEU A 85 0.83 2.69 -14.32
N GLY A 86 1.74 3.33 -15.06
CA GLY A 86 1.61 4.71 -15.55
C GLY A 86 2.11 5.74 -14.54
N GLU A 87 1.91 7.01 -14.86
CA GLU A 87 2.20 8.10 -13.92
C GLU A 87 1.31 7.96 -12.67
N LEU A 88 1.90 8.11 -11.48
CA LEU A 88 1.18 8.02 -10.21
C LEU A 88 0.44 9.34 -9.90
N PRO A 89 -0.62 9.29 -9.08
CA PRO A 89 -1.25 10.51 -8.57
C PRO A 89 -0.27 11.41 -7.82
N ASN A 90 -0.63 12.68 -7.66
CA ASN A 90 0.25 13.63 -7.00
C ASN A 90 0.63 13.17 -5.58
N GLY A 91 1.90 13.35 -5.21
CA GLY A 91 2.45 12.91 -3.92
C GLY A 91 2.82 11.42 -3.82
N TRP A 92 2.30 10.56 -4.71
CA TRP A 92 2.69 9.16 -4.78
C TRP A 92 3.99 8.99 -5.56
N LYS A 93 4.83 8.06 -5.11
CA LYS A 93 6.13 7.77 -5.72
C LYS A 93 6.38 6.28 -5.79
N TYR A 94 7.04 5.90 -6.88
CA TYR A 94 7.72 4.63 -6.97
C TYR A 94 9.06 4.71 -6.25
N PHE A 95 9.33 3.78 -5.35
CA PHE A 95 10.62 3.64 -4.69
C PHE A 95 11.30 2.35 -5.14
N PHE A 96 12.45 2.50 -5.79
CA PHE A 96 13.38 1.43 -6.10
C PHE A 96 14.77 1.94 -5.74
N GLU A 97 15.30 1.54 -4.61
CA GLU A 97 16.74 1.61 -4.40
C GLU A 97 17.18 0.78 -3.20
N THR A 98 18.44 0.35 -3.32
CA THR A 98 19.28 -0.39 -2.37
C THR A 98 19.66 0.48 -1.17
N VAL A 99 18.70 1.16 -0.54
CA VAL A 99 18.95 2.13 0.55
C VAL A 99 19.14 1.43 1.91
N THR A 100 18.79 0.15 1.99
CA THR A 100 19.15 -0.65 3.15
C THR A 100 20.66 -0.86 3.15
N PRO A 101 21.33 -0.84 4.32
CA PRO A 101 22.79 -1.04 4.41
C PRO A 101 23.29 -2.34 3.73
N ASP A 102 22.40 -3.31 3.55
CA ASP A 102 22.63 -4.60 2.91
C ASP A 102 22.38 -4.62 1.39
N ARG A 103 21.94 -3.49 0.81
CA ARG A 103 21.59 -3.32 -0.62
C ARG A 103 20.46 -4.21 -1.12
N SER A 104 19.57 -4.67 -0.24
CA SER A 104 18.36 -5.37 -0.63
C SER A 104 17.50 -4.50 -1.56
N GLU A 105 16.95 -5.11 -2.62
CA GLU A 105 16.05 -4.40 -3.53
C GLU A 105 14.73 -4.10 -2.80
N LEU A 106 14.44 -2.81 -2.63
CA LEU A 106 13.12 -2.36 -2.18
C LEU A 106 12.22 -2.19 -3.40
N HIS A 107 11.00 -2.73 -3.32
CA HIS A 107 9.96 -2.47 -4.30
C HIS A 107 8.74 -1.92 -3.53
N MET A 108 8.51 -0.62 -3.65
CA MET A 108 7.49 0.05 -2.85
C MET A 108 6.79 1.16 -3.64
N LEU A 109 5.49 1.30 -3.40
CA LEU A 109 4.75 2.53 -3.68
C LEU A 109 4.53 3.24 -2.37
N ALA A 110 4.83 4.53 -2.30
CA ALA A 110 4.53 5.28 -1.09
C ALA A 110 4.07 6.71 -1.36
N TYR A 111 3.26 7.19 -0.43
CA TYR A 111 2.79 8.56 -0.31
C TYR A 111 3.25 9.10 1.04
N THR A 112 3.69 10.34 1.07
CA THR A 112 4.02 11.04 2.32
C THR A 112 3.55 12.47 2.28
N GLU A 113 2.90 12.94 3.33
CA GLU A 113 2.39 14.30 3.46
C GLU A 113 2.66 14.84 4.86
N ARG A 114 3.12 16.09 4.95
CA ARG A 114 3.07 16.85 6.19
C ARG A 114 1.72 17.55 6.25
N TRP A 115 0.91 17.17 7.22
CA TRP A 115 -0.45 17.64 7.38
C TRP A 115 -0.63 18.28 8.75
N TYR A 116 -1.45 19.33 8.81
CA TYR A 116 -1.69 20.12 10.02
C TYR A 116 -3.17 20.04 10.42
N ASN A 117 -3.44 19.53 11.61
CA ASN A 117 -4.77 19.42 12.19
C ASN A 117 -5.24 20.80 12.70
N PHE A 118 -5.89 21.56 11.82
CA PHE A 118 -6.54 22.81 12.22
C PHE A 118 -7.98 22.61 12.74
N GLY A 119 -8.41 21.37 12.98
CA GLY A 119 -9.72 21.03 13.54
C GLY A 119 -10.89 20.99 12.55
N PHE A 120 -10.63 21.10 11.24
CA PHE A 120 -11.65 21.00 10.18
C PHE A 120 -11.85 19.59 9.63
N GLU A 121 -10.85 18.73 9.83
CA GLU A 121 -10.73 17.38 9.30
C GLU A 121 -9.89 16.56 10.29
N SER A 122 -10.22 15.29 10.47
CA SER A 122 -9.45 14.34 11.28
C SER A 122 -8.38 13.62 10.47
N VAL A 123 -7.39 13.04 11.16
CA VAL A 123 -6.35 12.22 10.50
C VAL A 123 -6.97 11.07 9.71
N ASP A 124 -7.97 10.39 10.27
CA ASP A 124 -8.62 9.24 9.63
C ASP A 124 -9.37 9.67 8.35
N GLU A 125 -10.08 10.81 8.38
CA GLU A 125 -10.73 11.38 7.20
C GLU A 125 -9.71 11.70 6.11
N ARG A 126 -8.59 12.36 6.47
CA ARG A 126 -7.54 12.71 5.51
C ARG A 126 -6.90 11.48 4.88
N ILE A 127 -6.64 10.45 5.68
CA ILE A 127 -6.10 9.17 5.21
C ILE A 127 -7.09 8.47 4.29
N GLU A 128 -8.39 8.46 4.63
CA GLU A 128 -9.42 7.89 3.76
C GLU A 128 -9.46 8.60 2.39
N GLU A 129 -9.34 9.92 2.36
CA GLU A 129 -9.27 10.67 1.09
C GLU A 129 -8.07 10.23 0.23
N ILE A 130 -6.87 10.15 0.83
CA ILE A 130 -5.63 9.73 0.14
C ILE A 130 -5.80 8.31 -0.41
N ILE A 131 -6.34 7.39 0.40
CA ILE A 131 -6.59 5.99 0.00
C ILE A 131 -7.58 5.95 -1.16
N LYS A 132 -8.71 6.65 -1.05
CA LYS A 132 -9.76 6.66 -2.07
C LYS A 132 -9.29 7.29 -3.37
N GLU A 133 -8.44 8.32 -3.32
CA GLU A 133 -7.81 8.88 -4.52
C GLU A 133 -6.97 7.84 -5.23
N PHE A 134 -6.14 7.11 -4.49
CA PHE A 134 -5.31 6.06 -5.07
C PHE A 134 -6.15 4.88 -5.60
N GLU A 135 -7.22 4.50 -4.91
CA GLU A 135 -8.16 3.49 -5.40
C GLU A 135 -8.80 3.89 -6.74
N ARG A 136 -9.28 5.14 -6.86
CA ARG A 136 -9.84 5.67 -8.10
C ARG A 136 -8.80 5.67 -9.22
N TYR A 137 -7.56 6.02 -8.91
CA TYR A 137 -6.46 5.91 -9.87
C TYR A 137 -6.28 4.49 -10.39
N LEU A 138 -6.25 3.49 -9.49
CA LEU A 138 -6.15 2.09 -9.86
C LEU A 138 -7.34 1.62 -10.71
N GLU A 139 -8.55 2.11 -10.45
CA GLU A 139 -9.73 1.82 -11.28
C GLU A 139 -9.61 2.30 -12.72
N THR A 140 -8.74 3.28 -13.00
CA THR A 140 -8.47 3.73 -14.38
C THR A 140 -7.51 2.81 -15.15
N ARG A 141 -6.87 1.84 -14.49
CA ARG A 141 -5.88 0.95 -15.09
C ARG A 141 -6.56 -0.28 -15.69
N ASP A 142 -6.14 -0.67 -16.88
CA ASP A 142 -6.58 -1.93 -17.49
C ASP A 142 -5.82 -3.10 -16.88
N CYS A 143 -6.53 -3.97 -16.15
CA CYS A 143 -5.94 -5.11 -15.46
C CYS A 143 -5.18 -6.07 -16.40
N GLU A 144 -5.67 -6.32 -17.61
CA GLU A 144 -5.04 -7.24 -18.53
C GLU A 144 -3.81 -6.62 -19.20
N ALA A 145 -3.86 -5.31 -19.49
CA ALA A 145 -2.69 -4.57 -19.95
C ALA A 145 -1.57 -4.58 -18.90
N VAL A 146 -1.89 -4.32 -17.63
CA VAL A 146 -0.92 -4.35 -16.53
C VAL A 146 -0.30 -5.74 -16.39
N LYS A 147 -1.12 -6.81 -16.41
CA LYS A 147 -0.61 -8.20 -16.40
C LYS A 147 0.32 -8.50 -17.56
N ALA A 148 -0.04 -8.08 -18.78
CA ALA A 148 0.78 -8.30 -19.96
C ALA A 148 2.14 -7.57 -19.84
N LEU A 149 2.13 -6.31 -19.39
CA LEU A 149 3.35 -5.53 -19.17
C LEU A 149 4.24 -6.17 -18.10
N LEU A 150 3.65 -6.65 -17.00
CA LEU A 150 4.36 -7.39 -15.96
C LEU A 150 5.06 -8.61 -16.56
N LEU A 151 4.37 -9.44 -17.35
CA LEU A 151 4.97 -10.60 -18.00
C LEU A 151 6.13 -10.25 -18.93
N LEU A 152 6.00 -9.19 -19.73
CA LEU A 152 7.04 -8.73 -20.66
C LEU A 152 8.29 -8.21 -19.94
N THR A 153 8.12 -7.56 -18.79
CA THR A 153 9.24 -7.04 -17.98
C THR A 153 9.91 -8.11 -17.11
N THR A 154 9.36 -9.32 -17.05
CA THR A 154 9.96 -10.47 -16.33
C THR A 154 10.81 -11.37 -17.25
N GLY A 155 10.90 -11.03 -18.54
CA GLY A 155 11.67 -11.76 -19.57
C GLY A 155 13.12 -11.32 -19.70
#